data_AF-A0A7S0GME1-F1
#
_entry.id   AF-A0A7S0GME1-F1
#
_cell.length_a   1.000
_cell.length_b   1.000
_cell.length_c   1.000
_cell.angle_alpha   90.00
_cell.angle_beta   90.00
_cell.angle_gamma   90.00
#
_symmetry.space_group_name_H-M   'P 1'
#
loop_
_entity.id
_entity.type
_entity.pdbx_description
1 polymer ?
#
loop_
_entity_poly.entity_id
_entity_poly.type
_entity_poly.pdbx_seq_one_letter_code
_entity_poly.pdbx_strand_id
1 'polypeptide(L)'
;CQRFVELMRYRKADKAIKFAKENIASAFGTLSSEERDHLCKVMGMVAYEDPNNSPVAYLLSDHKRQELAITVNACIAEHLGKSRRSGLERILRQLAATQEKIAELNHSAGASKSAWKVSDDI
;
A
#
# COMPACT_ATOMS: atom_id res chain seq x y z
N CYS A 1 -10.62 10.20 2.65
CA CYS A 1 -9.96 10.78 3.83
C CYS A 1 -8.60 11.44 3.55
N GLN A 2 -7.86 11.14 2.46
CA GLN A 2 -6.50 11.70 2.25
C GLN A 2 -6.39 13.22 2.34
N ARG A 3 -7.36 13.97 1.80
CA ARG A 3 -7.35 15.45 1.91
C ARG A 3 -7.29 15.94 3.36
N PHE A 4 -7.93 15.23 4.28
CA PHE A 4 -7.85 15.52 5.71
C PHE A 4 -6.42 15.31 6.24
N VAL A 5 -5.80 14.17 5.87
CA VAL A 5 -4.40 13.84 6.24
C VAL A 5 -3.45 14.95 5.78
N GLU A 6 -3.59 15.45 4.55
CA GLU A 6 -2.77 16.57 4.05
C GLU A 6 -2.99 17.86 4.84
N LEU A 7 -4.23 18.18 5.23
CA LEU A 7 -4.52 19.37 6.03
C LEU A 7 -3.91 19.28 7.44
N MET A 8 -3.92 18.09 8.05
CA MET A 8 -3.21 17.83 9.31
C MET A 8 -1.70 17.96 9.16
N ARG A 9 -1.12 17.45 8.06
CA ARG A 9 0.31 17.60 7.74
C ARG A 9 0.76 19.05 7.68
N TYR A 10 -0.06 19.94 7.11
CA TYR A 10 0.21 21.38 7.03
C TYR A 10 -0.21 22.18 8.27
N ARG A 11 -0.54 21.52 9.40
CA ARG A 11 -1.04 22.13 10.64
C ARG A 11 -2.26 23.06 10.43
N LYS A 12 -3.14 22.71 9.49
CA LYS A 12 -4.38 23.44 9.19
C LYS A 12 -5.59 22.72 9.79
N ALA A 13 -5.59 22.53 11.11
CA ALA A 13 -6.60 21.75 11.84
C ALA A 13 -8.03 22.27 11.60
N ASP A 14 -8.25 23.59 11.62
CA ASP A 14 -9.58 24.19 11.37
C ASP A 14 -10.14 23.80 10.00
N LYS A 15 -9.29 23.83 8.97
CA LYS A 15 -9.66 23.43 7.61
C LYS A 15 -9.91 21.92 7.52
N ALA A 16 -9.12 21.11 8.25
CA ALA A 16 -9.29 19.68 8.31
C ALA A 16 -10.65 19.31 8.92
N ILE A 17 -11.01 19.94 10.04
CA ILE A 17 -12.29 19.73 10.74
C ILE A 17 -13.46 20.16 9.86
N LYS A 18 -13.37 21.35 9.23
CA LYS A 18 -14.38 21.81 8.27
C LYS A 18 -14.57 20.79 7.14
N PHE A 19 -13.48 20.35 6.52
CA PHE A 19 -13.52 19.34 5.48
C PHE A 19 -14.17 18.03 5.95
N ALA A 20 -13.85 17.55 7.15
CA ALA A 20 -14.42 16.34 7.72
C ALA A 20 -15.93 16.45 7.93
N LYS A 21 -16.41 17.58 8.48
CA LYS A 21 -17.84 17.83 8.67
C LYS A 21 -18.61 17.86 7.34
N GLU A 22 -18.06 18.51 6.32
CA GLU A 22 -18.74 18.71 5.04
C GLU A 22 -18.70 17.46 4.14
N ASN A 23 -17.61 16.69 4.16
CA ASN A 23 -17.35 15.66 3.13
C ASN A 23 -17.26 14.24 3.68
N ILE A 24 -17.01 14.06 4.98
CA ILE A 24 -16.77 12.74 5.57
C ILE A 24 -17.94 12.30 6.46
N ALA A 25 -18.56 13.24 7.19
CA ALA A 25 -19.64 12.92 8.13
C ALA A 25 -20.82 12.19 7.48
N SER A 26 -21.19 12.56 6.25
CA SER A 26 -22.29 11.93 5.49
C SER A 26 -22.00 10.48 5.11
N ALA A 27 -20.74 10.13 4.86
CA ALA A 27 -20.34 8.78 4.49
C ALA A 27 -20.20 7.84 5.69
N PHE A 28 -20.10 8.35 6.92
CA PHE A 28 -19.78 7.53 8.09
C PHE A 28 -20.77 6.37 8.33
N GLY A 29 -22.06 6.60 8.07
CA GLY A 29 -23.12 5.60 8.25
C GLY A 29 -23.12 4.46 7.22
N THR A 30 -22.46 4.64 6.08
CA THR A 30 -22.44 3.65 4.98
C THR A 30 -21.17 2.82 4.95
N LEU A 31 -20.18 3.14 5.79
CA LEU A 31 -18.90 2.45 5.84
C LEU A 31 -18.98 1.16 6.65
N SER A 32 -18.24 0.15 6.19
CA SER A 32 -18.01 -1.09 6.93
C SER A 32 -17.32 -0.82 8.28
N SER A 33 -17.30 -1.82 9.17
CA SER A 33 -16.67 -1.67 10.49
C SER A 33 -15.16 -1.36 10.38
N GLU A 34 -14.47 -2.00 9.43
CA GLU A 34 -13.03 -1.78 9.20
C GLU A 34 -12.74 -0.38 8.66
N GLU A 35 -13.57 0.09 7.71
CA GLU A 35 -13.44 1.44 7.16
C GLU A 35 -13.72 2.51 8.21
N ARG A 36 -14.69 2.29 9.09
CA ARG A 36 -14.96 3.17 10.23
C ARG A 36 -13.80 3.20 11.21
N ASP A 37 -13.22 2.06 11.57
CA ASP A 37 -12.06 2.00 12.45
C ASP A 37 -10.85 2.74 11.85
N HIS A 38 -10.57 2.51 10.56
CA HIS A 38 -9.53 3.25 9.84
C HIS A 38 -9.80 4.76 9.85
N LEU A 39 -11.05 5.16 9.60
CA LEU A 39 -11.42 6.57 9.58
C LEU A 39 -11.31 7.21 10.97
N CYS A 40 -11.68 6.51 12.04
CA CYS A 40 -11.51 6.96 13.42
C CYS A 40 -10.03 7.18 13.74
N LYS A 41 -9.14 6.27 13.32
CA LYS A 41 -7.67 6.44 13.47
C LYS A 41 -7.17 7.69 12.75
N VAL A 42 -7.66 7.94 11.53
CA VAL A 42 -7.31 9.15 10.77
C VAL A 42 -7.82 10.41 11.48
N MET A 43 -9.07 10.42 11.95
CA MET A 43 -9.64 11.58 12.64
C MET A 43 -8.99 11.83 14.01
N GLY A 44 -8.51 10.77 14.68
CA GLY A 44 -7.82 10.84 15.96
C GLY A 44 -6.56 11.71 15.94
N MET A 45 -6.00 12.00 14.75
CA MET A 45 -4.91 12.97 14.59
C MET A 45 -5.23 14.36 15.16
N VAL A 46 -6.51 14.75 15.23
CA VAL A 46 -6.95 16.05 15.77
C VAL A 46 -6.73 16.17 17.28
N ALA A 47 -6.64 15.06 18.00
CA ALA A 47 -6.41 15.06 19.43
C ALA A 47 -4.96 15.38 19.83
N TYR A 48 -4.03 15.38 18.87
CA TYR A 48 -2.61 15.58 19.11
C TYR A 48 -2.17 16.99 18.69
N GLU A 49 -1.40 17.64 19.55
CA GLU A 49 -0.79 18.95 19.26
C GLU A 49 0.20 18.88 18.09
N ASP A 50 0.99 17.80 18.02
CA ASP A 50 1.79 17.45 16.85
C ASP A 50 1.39 16.08 16.28
N PRO A 51 0.67 16.04 15.15
CA PRO A 51 0.30 14.80 14.48
C PRO A 51 1.51 13.92 14.08
N ASN A 52 2.69 14.50 13.86
CA ASN A 52 3.89 13.75 13.47
C ASN A 52 4.53 12.99 14.64
N ASN A 53 4.24 13.39 15.88
CA ASN A 53 4.70 12.71 17.08
C ASN A 53 3.62 11.79 17.69
N SER A 54 2.56 11.51 16.93
CA SER A 54 1.46 10.67 17.37
C SER A 54 1.69 9.19 17.04
N PRO A 55 1.01 8.24 17.73
CA PRO A 55 1.03 6.82 17.36
C PRO A 55 0.52 6.54 15.94
N VAL A 56 -0.18 7.50 15.33
CA VAL A 56 -0.72 7.42 13.97
C VAL A 56 0.11 8.19 12.95
N ALA A 57 1.31 8.65 13.30
CA ALA A 57 2.20 9.42 12.42
C ALA A 57 2.55 8.69 11.12
N TYR A 58 2.53 7.34 11.10
CA TYR A 58 2.73 6.54 9.89
C TYR A 58 1.73 6.88 8.77
N LEU A 59 0.52 7.36 9.11
CA LEU A 59 -0.49 7.82 8.16
C LEU A 59 -0.07 9.10 7.42
N LEU A 60 0.82 9.90 8.03
CA LEU A 60 1.37 11.12 7.45
C LEU A 60 2.62 10.87 6.61
N SER A 61 3.10 9.63 6.51
CA SER A 61 4.30 9.32 5.73
C SER A 61 4.12 9.58 4.23
N ASP A 62 5.21 9.95 3.56
CA ASP A 62 5.22 10.07 2.09
C ASP A 62 5.03 8.71 1.41
N HIS A 63 5.50 7.63 2.04
CA HIS A 63 5.23 6.27 1.57
C HIS A 63 3.72 6.01 1.45
N LYS A 64 2.94 6.32 2.48
CA LYS A 64 1.49 6.09 2.44
C LYS A 64 0.80 6.91 1.35
N ARG A 65 1.27 8.14 1.14
CA ARG A 65 0.78 9.02 0.06
C ARG A 65 1.11 8.45 -1.32
N GLN A 66 2.30 7.89 -1.51
CA GLN A 66 2.72 7.24 -2.76
C GLN A 66 1.90 5.97 -3.04
N GLU A 67 1.70 5.10 -2.06
CA GLU A 67 0.86 3.90 -2.21
C GLU A 67 -0.57 4.24 -2.64
N LEU A 68 -1.15 5.27 -2.05
CA LEU A 68 -2.47 5.74 -2.43
C LEU A 68 -2.48 6.29 -3.85
N ALA A 69 -1.47 7.08 -4.23
CA ALA A 69 -1.34 7.61 -5.59
C ALA A 69 -1.25 6.48 -6.63
N ILE A 70 -0.43 5.44 -6.37
CA ILE A 70 -0.35 4.26 -7.24
C ILE A 70 -1.72 3.59 -7.38
N THR A 71 -2.40 3.37 -6.25
CA THR A 71 -3.71 2.71 -6.23
C THR A 71 -4.78 3.51 -7.00
N VAL A 72 -4.88 4.81 -6.73
CA VAL A 72 -5.85 5.69 -7.38
C VAL A 72 -5.54 5.83 -8.86
N ASN A 73 -4.27 6.02 -9.24
CA ASN A 73 -3.85 6.10 -10.63
C ASN A 73 -4.19 4.82 -11.40
N ALA A 74 -3.99 3.66 -10.76
CA ALA A 74 -4.34 2.36 -11.29
C ALA A 74 -5.85 2.23 -11.54
N CYS A 75 -6.69 2.65 -10.58
CA CYS A 75 -8.15 2.65 -10.73
C CYS A 75 -8.62 3.64 -11.83
N ILE A 76 -8.01 4.82 -11.92
CA ILE A 76 -8.31 5.79 -12.99
C ILE A 76 -7.94 5.20 -14.35
N ALA A 77 -6.78 4.57 -14.48
CA ALA A 77 -6.36 3.92 -15.72
C ALA A 77 -7.36 2.84 -16.15
N GLU A 78 -7.80 2.00 -15.22
CA GLU A 78 -8.83 0.98 -15.46
C GLU A 78 -10.17 1.58 -15.89
N HIS A 79 -10.63 2.63 -15.21
CA HIS A 79 -11.86 3.34 -15.57
C HIS A 79 -11.79 3.97 -16.98
N LEU A 80 -10.60 4.38 -17.42
CA LEU A 80 -10.33 4.88 -18.77
C LEU A 80 -10.08 3.77 -19.81
N GLY A 81 -10.31 2.50 -19.46
CA GLY A 81 -10.09 1.35 -20.34
C GLY A 81 -8.62 1.07 -20.63
N LYS A 82 -7.69 1.66 -19.89
CA LYS A 82 -6.25 1.41 -19.99
C LYS A 82 -5.85 0.29 -19.03
N SER A 83 -4.72 -0.35 -19.31
CA SER A 83 -4.19 -1.36 -18.40
C SER A 83 -3.86 -0.72 -17.05
N ARG A 84 -4.34 -1.36 -15.97
CA ARG A 84 -4.07 -0.97 -14.58
C ARG A 84 -2.57 -0.90 -14.25
N ARG A 85 -1.76 -1.69 -14.95
CA ARG A 85 -0.30 -1.77 -14.78
C ARG A 85 0.38 -1.19 -16.01
N SER A 86 1.46 -0.47 -15.79
CA SER A 86 2.30 -0.02 -16.91
C SER A 86 2.92 -1.21 -17.64
N GLY A 87 3.22 -1.05 -18.93
CA GLY A 87 3.93 -2.08 -19.70
C GLY A 87 5.26 -2.46 -19.05
N LEU A 88 5.99 -1.47 -18.50
CA LEU A 88 7.23 -1.68 -17.77
C LEU A 88 7.03 -2.53 -16.51
N GLU A 89 6.04 -2.22 -15.68
CA GLU A 89 5.74 -3.01 -14.47
C GLU A 89 5.44 -4.47 -14.82
N ARG A 90 4.71 -4.72 -15.91
CA ARG A 90 4.42 -6.08 -16.37
C ARG A 90 5.69 -6.83 -16.74
N ILE A 91 6.58 -6.20 -17.51
CA ILE A 91 7.86 -6.79 -17.92
C ILE A 91 8.75 -7.06 -16.69
N LEU A 92 8.84 -6.12 -15.75
CA LEU A 92 9.63 -6.29 -14.53
C LEU A 92 9.11 -7.44 -13.66
N ARG A 93 7.80 -7.59 -13.52
CA ARG A 93 7.20 -8.73 -12.79
C ARG A 93 7.46 -10.05 -13.49
N GLN A 94 7.36 -10.08 -14.82
CA GLN A 94 7.71 -11.27 -15.59
C GLN A 94 9.18 -11.64 -15.41
N LEU A 95 10.09 -10.66 -15.46
CA LEU A 95 11.51 -10.86 -15.20
C LEU A 95 11.75 -11.43 -13.80
N ALA A 96 11.17 -10.82 -12.76
CA ALA A 96 11.30 -11.30 -11.39
C ALA A 96 10.81 -12.75 -11.23
N ALA A 97 9.61 -13.07 -11.77
CA ALA A 97 9.06 -14.42 -11.73
C ALA A 97 9.94 -15.43 -12.48
N THR A 98 10.54 -15.05 -13.62
CA THR A 98 11.47 -15.93 -14.34
C THR A 98 12.77 -16.16 -13.56
N GLN A 99 13.28 -15.15 -12.87
CA GLN A 99 14.48 -15.26 -12.03
C GLN A 99 14.24 -16.17 -10.82
N GLU A 100 13.12 -15.98 -10.12
CA GLU A 100 12.68 -16.86 -9.03
C GLU A 100 12.57 -18.31 -9.51
N LYS A 101 11.95 -18.53 -10.68
CA LYS A 101 11.80 -19.88 -11.20
C LYS A 101 13.13 -20.54 -11.56
N ILE A 102 14.07 -19.79 -12.14
CA ILE A 102 15.42 -20.28 -12.43
C ILE A 102 16.15 -20.64 -11.13
N ALA A 103 16.03 -19.83 -10.08
CA ALA A 103 16.62 -20.11 -8.78
C ALA A 103 16.07 -21.41 -8.17
N GLU A 104 14.74 -21.59 -8.16
CA GLU A 104 14.10 -22.83 -7.70
C GLU A 104 14.62 -24.07 -8.45
N LEU A 105 14.70 -23.99 -9.78
CA LEU A 105 15.19 -25.07 -10.61
C LEU A 105 16.66 -25.39 -10.30
N ASN A 106 17.50 -24.38 -10.11
CA ASN A 106 18.90 -24.57 -9.74
C ASN A 106 19.06 -25.19 -8.35
N HIS A 107 18.23 -24.81 -7.37
CA HIS A 107 18.21 -25.44 -6.05
C HIS A 107 17.79 -26.91 -6.13
N SER A 108 16.74 -27.23 -6.91
CA SER A 108 16.28 -28.61 -7.10
C SER A 108 17.28 -29.48 -7.87
N ALA A 109 17.97 -28.91 -8.88
CA ALA A 109 19.01 -29.59 -9.65
C ALA A 109 20.28 -29.84 -8.83
N GLY A 110 20.63 -28.93 -7.91
CA GLY A 110 21.73 -29.13 -6.95
C GLY A 110 21.44 -30.28 -5.97
N ALA A 111 20.21 -30.37 -5.46
CA ALA A 111 19.77 -31.44 -4.56
C ALA A 111 19.72 -32.82 -5.26
N SER A 112 19.34 -32.87 -6.53
CA SER A 112 19.37 -34.11 -7.31
C SER A 112 20.81 -34.58 -7.55
N LYS A 113 21.74 -33.68 -7.91
CA LYS A 113 23.16 -34.03 -8.15
C LYS A 113 23.90 -34.53 -6.90
N SER A 114 23.51 -34.11 -5.70
CA SER A 114 24.06 -34.67 -4.45
C SER A 114 23.54 -36.07 -4.12
N ALA A 115 22.38 -36.47 -4.65
CA ALA A 115 21.81 -37.80 -4.40
C ALA A 115 22.54 -38.89 -5.21
N TRP A 116 22.96 -38.60 -6.45
CA TRP A 116 23.71 -39.55 -7.28
C TRP A 116 25.15 -39.77 -6.80
N LYS A 117 25.73 -38.79 -6.10
CA LYS A 117 27.12 -38.89 -5.61
C LYS A 117 27.29 -39.81 -4.40
N VAL A 118 26.22 -40.20 -3.71
CA VAL A 118 26.27 -41.08 -2.53
C VAL A 118 26.19 -42.56 -2.92
N SER A 119 25.77 -42.89 -4.15
CA SER A 119 25.60 -44.28 -4.60
C SER A 119 26.81 -44.89 -5.31
N ASP A 120 27.82 -44.11 -5.68
CA ASP A 120 29.02 -44.60 -6.38
C ASP A 120 30.20 -44.93 -5.44
N ASP A 121 30.04 -44.77 -4.12
CA ASP A 121 31.08 -45.00 -3.09
C ASP A 121 30.90 -46.32 -2.28
N ILE A 122 30.29 -47.37 -2.86
CA ILE A 122 30.20 -48.72 -2.24
C ILE A 122 30.81 -49.79 -3.16
#